data_AF-A0A800EAM3-F1
#
_entry.id   AF-A0A800EAM3-F1
#
_cell.length_a   1.000
_cell.length_b   1.000
_cell.length_c   1.000
_cell.angle_alpha   90.00
_cell.angle_beta   90.00
_cell.angle_gamma   90.00
#
_symmetry.space_group_name_H-M   'P 1'
#
loop_
_entity.id
_entity.type
_entity.pdbx_description
1 polymer ?
#
loop_
_entity_poly.entity_id
_entity_poly.type
_entity_poly.pdbx_seq_one_letter_code
_entity_poly.pdbx_strand_id
1 'polypeptide(L)' 'MVHGDEVTKTEIKDSVVSKSNIGSGGDDKLTKIKELKELHDAGAIDDDEFKQMKKEILGK' A
#
# COMPACT_ATOMS: atom_id res chain seq x y z
N MET A 1 -16.66 -14.47 48.53
CA MET A 1 -15.70 -13.68 47.73
C MET A 1 -15.17 -14.64 46.68
N VAL A 2 -15.72 -14.56 45.47
CA VAL A 2 -15.46 -15.55 44.42
C VAL A 2 -14.17 -15.19 43.67
N HIS A 3 -13.26 -16.16 43.71
CA HIS A 3 -12.35 -16.67 42.69
C HIS A 3 -11.48 -15.72 41.87
N GLY A 4 -10.22 -16.13 41.79
CA GLY A 4 -9.15 -15.42 41.13
C GLY A 4 -9.30 -15.37 39.63
N ASP A 5 -8.53 -14.46 39.06
CA ASP A 5 -8.16 -14.51 37.67
C ASP A 5 -6.63 -14.38 37.64
N GLU A 6 -6.02 -15.50 37.28
CA GLU A 6 -4.69 -15.61 36.73
C GLU A 6 -4.30 -14.37 35.93
N VAL A 7 -3.29 -13.64 36.40
CA VAL A 7 -2.57 -12.68 35.56
C VAL A 7 -1.60 -13.46 34.66
N THR A 8 -2.14 -14.40 33.88
CA THR A 8 -1.43 -15.12 32.82
C THR A 8 -1.79 -14.46 31.49
N LYS A 9 -1.73 -13.13 31.42
CA LYS A 9 -1.96 -12.41 30.16
C LYS A 9 -0.64 -12.07 29.51
N THR A 10 -0.09 -13.13 28.91
CA THR A 10 0.44 -13.14 27.55
C THR A 10 1.41 -12.00 27.26
N GLU A 11 2.69 -12.35 27.17
CA GLU A 11 3.69 -11.69 26.31
C GLU A 11 2.98 -10.85 25.25
N ILE A 12 2.90 -9.55 25.51
CA ILE A 12 2.40 -8.59 24.55
C ILE A 12 3.24 -8.85 23.33
N LYS A 13 2.59 -9.40 22.31
CA LYS A 13 3.19 -9.75 21.04
C LYS A 13 3.85 -8.48 20.53
N ASP A 14 5.17 -8.42 20.73
CA ASP A 14 6.11 -7.48 20.13
C ASP A 14 6.23 -7.78 18.63
N SER A 15 5.09 -7.84 17.98
CA SER A 15 4.97 -7.46 16.61
C SER A 15 4.04 -6.28 16.67
N VAL A 16 4.64 -5.15 17.04
CA VAL A 16 4.50 -3.94 16.24
C VAL A 16 4.70 -4.41 14.80
N VAL A 17 3.62 -4.93 14.20
CA VAL A 17 3.47 -5.04 12.78
C VAL A 17 3.48 -3.59 12.37
N SER A 18 4.69 -3.13 12.11
CA SER A 18 5.04 -1.85 11.51
C SER A 18 4.52 -1.88 10.08
N LYS A 19 3.21 -2.05 9.93
CA LYS A 19 2.44 -1.69 8.74
C LYS A 19 1.91 -0.27 8.88
N SER A 20 2.21 0.42 9.97
CA SER A 20 2.03 1.87 10.10
C SER A 20 3.16 2.63 9.39
N ASN A 21 3.38 2.37 8.10
CA ASN A 21 3.93 3.36 7.17
C ASN A 21 3.60 3.06 5.70
N ILE A 22 2.61 2.20 5.43
CA ILE A 22 2.00 2.17 4.10
C ILE A 22 1.03 3.36 4.07
N GLY A 23 1.63 4.55 4.02
CA GLY A 23 0.94 5.82 4.07
C GLY A 23 0.13 5.98 2.80
N SER A 24 -1.18 5.72 2.91
CA SER A 24 -2.35 6.46 2.39
C SER A 24 -2.20 7.33 1.13
N GLY A 25 -1.30 6.99 0.21
CA GLY A 25 -0.94 7.79 -0.95
C GLY A 25 0.23 7.24 -1.78
N GLY A 26 1.00 6.27 -1.27
CA GLY A 26 1.94 5.48 -2.08
C GLY A 26 1.24 4.38 -2.88
N ASP A 27 0.26 3.72 -2.29
CA ASP A 27 -0.46 2.57 -2.86
C ASP A 27 -1.35 2.96 -4.03
N ASP A 28 -2.04 4.11 -3.95
CA ASP A 28 -2.89 4.62 -5.03
C ASP A 28 -2.06 4.96 -6.27
N LYS A 29 -0.87 5.55 -6.06
CA LYS A 29 0.06 5.87 -7.14
C LYS A 29 0.61 4.61 -7.79
N LEU A 30 0.98 3.62 -6.99
CA LEU A 30 1.50 2.35 -7.48
C LEU A 30 0.44 1.58 -8.29
N THR A 31 -0.80 1.61 -7.82
CA THR A 31 -1.95 0.96 -8.47
C THR A 31 -2.21 1.60 -9.83
N LYS A 32 -2.30 2.93 -9.89
CA LYS A 32 -2.48 3.65 -11.17
C LYS A 32 -1.32 3.44 -12.15
N ILE A 33 -0.07 3.38 -11.68
CA ILE A 33 1.09 3.09 -12.55
C ILE A 33 1.02 1.66 -13.11
N LYS A 34 0.52 0.70 -12.33
CA LYS A 34 0.27 -0.67 -12.81
C LYS A 34 -0.80 -0.69 -13.91
N GLU A 35 -1.94 -0.04 -13.68
CA GLU A 35 -3.02 0.03 -14.68
C GLU A 35 -2.53 0.69 -15.98
N LEU A 36 -1.81 1.80 -15.89
CA LEU A 36 -1.19 2.43 -17.05
C LEU A 36 -0.25 1.48 -17.81
N LYS A 37 0.50 0.65 -17.08
CA LYS A 37 1.43 -0.29 -17.71
C LYS A 37 0.67 -1.39 -18.46
N GLU A 38 -0.44 -1.86 -17.90
CA GLU A 38 -1.32 -2.82 -18.60
C GLU A 38 -1.95 -2.21 -19.85
N LEU A 39 -2.35 -0.93 -19.80
CA LEU A 39 -2.85 -0.22 -20.98
C LEU A 39 -1.78 -0.02 -22.06
N HIS A 40 -0.54 0.27 -21.66
CA HIS A 40 0.61 0.39 -22.55
C HIS A 40 0.97 -0.96 -23.20
N ASP A 41 1.00 -2.04 -22.42
CA ASP A 41 1.27 -3.40 -22.91
C ASP A 41 0.15 -3.90 -23.84
N ALA A 42 -1.10 -3.50 -23.56
CA ALA A 42 -2.24 -3.73 -24.44
C ALA A 42 -2.24 -2.88 -25.73
N GLY A 43 -1.29 -1.95 -25.87
CA GLY A 43 -1.21 -1.02 -27.01
C GLY A 43 -2.36 0.01 -27.04
N ALA A 44 -3.02 0.24 -25.90
CA ALA A 44 -4.10 1.21 -25.78
C ALA A 44 -3.58 2.65 -25.62
N ILE A 45 -2.35 2.80 -25.11
CA ILE A 45 -1.64 4.08 -24.98
C ILE A 45 -0.20 3.92 -25.46
N ASP A 46 0.38 4.99 -25.98
CA ASP A 46 1.79 5.02 -26.38
C ASP A 46 2.74 5.34 -25.20
N ASP A 47 4.04 5.13 -25.41
CA ASP A 47 5.08 5.41 -24.40
C ASP A 47 5.04 6.85 -23.88
N ASP A 48 4.70 7.82 -24.73
CA ASP A 48 4.64 9.24 -24.37
C ASP A 48 3.45 9.53 -23.44
N GLU A 49 2.28 8.95 -23.73
CA GLU A 49 1.09 9.00 -22.88
C GLU A 49 1.34 8.32 -21.53
N PHE A 50 1.94 7.12 -21.54
CA PHE A 50 2.32 6.41 -20.32
C PHE A 50 3.24 7.27 -19.43
N LYS A 51 4.22 7.94 -20.03
CA LYS A 51 5.19 8.79 -19.32
C LYS A 51 4.56 10.07 -18.77
N GLN A 52 3.65 10.68 -19.51
CA GLN A 52 2.90 11.87 -19.09
C GLN A 52 1.98 11.55 -17.91
N MET A 53 1.18 10.49 -18.01
CA MET A 53 0.26 10.07 -16.94
C MET A 53 1.02 9.57 -15.70
N LYS A 54 2.11 8.81 -15.89
CA LYS A 54 3.00 8.39 -14.78
C LYS A 54 3.61 9.58 -14.04
N LYS A 55 3.99 10.64 -14.76
CA LYS A 55 4.54 11.87 -14.19
C LYS A 55 3.49 12.62 -13.35
N GLU A 56 2.25 12.70 -13.85
CA GLU A 56 1.12 13.25 -13.11
C GLU A 56 0.82 12.46 -11.82
N ILE A 57 0.81 11.12 -11.89
CA ILE A 57 0.61 10.25 -10.72
C ILE A 57 1.74 10.40 -9.69
N LEU A 58 2.99 10.47 -10.15
CA LEU A 58 4.13 10.70 -9.27
C LEU A 58 4.12 12.11 -8.68
N GLY A 59 3.44 13.06 -9.31
CA GLY A 59 3.34 14.46 -8.89
C GLY A 59 4.67 15.20 -8.99
N LYS A 60 5.45 14.92 -10.05
CA LYS A 60 6.78 15.51 -10.31
C LYS A 60 6.84 16.24 -11.63
#